data_AF-A0A970GPS0-F1
#
_entry.id   AF-A0A970GPS0-F1
#
_cell.length_a   1.000
_cell.length_b   1.000
_cell.length_c   1.000
_cell.angle_alpha   90.00
_cell.angle_beta   90.00
_cell.angle_gamma   90.00
#
_symmetry.space_group_name_H-M   'P 1'
#
loop_
_entity.id
_entity.type
_entity.pdbx_description
1 polymer ?
#
loop_
_entity_poly.entity_id
_entity_poly.type
_entity_poly.pdbx_seq_one_letter_code
_entity_poly.pdbx_strand_id
1 'polypeptide(L)'
;HQENSYDFVRTLYKNGHLKKITTSQSYDPEYEVFLNGRQVIGKCPIDGCTSEKGYADECSLGHQYMEKDLIDPRSTLSGKTPEMRDVTNWYFKLDEFHQLLTEWVEKLKKKPNARHFMVKSIEEFLEPPVIYIKNEYIDLLNSIKDNLPDSVIEYDEKKTSFKLIFETLEDREKACTILADKNIRFRTGKTLVPFRLTGNIEWGVKAPEMEGLSDLTVWVWPESLWAPISFTKTYLEKENRDNSDWKDWWCSREAKVYQFIGEDNVYFYGPVEMAMFMGTQGPEPTTEPEEGELQLPELIANSHLLFLDKKASSSGAVKPPMAKDLLNYYTAEQLRAHFLSFGLGIKSVSFKPKPLDPKGGSHGDPVLKEGNLLSNVFNHVARTCFYTIQKFNNGKLPVGEISSDILKEAEKTILDYERAMYNYEFHQVMNLMDNYIRNINKYWSKKFSEYRQNDDESILLQLFIDAFHMLRTAAVLMHPIAPKGTEMILEYLNLEQADEFWDWNRIFDTIYDFMENPEEHEFKYLEPRVDFFEKHPGQY
;
A
#
# COMPACT_ATOMS: atom_id res chain seq x y z
N HIS A 1 4.82 -21.88 -2.94
CA HIS A 1 4.12 -21.00 -3.91
C HIS A 1 3.62 -21.77 -5.13
N GLN A 2 4.46 -22.54 -5.83
CA GLN A 2 4.06 -23.37 -6.97
C GLN A 2 2.82 -24.24 -6.71
N GLU A 3 2.80 -24.97 -5.58
CA GLU A 3 1.65 -25.80 -5.17
C GLU A 3 0.39 -24.96 -4.93
N ASN A 4 0.51 -23.85 -4.20
CA ASN A 4 -0.61 -22.96 -3.92
C ASN A 4 -1.22 -22.36 -5.20
N SER A 5 -0.40 -21.90 -6.14
CA SER A 5 -0.87 -21.40 -7.43
C SER A 5 -1.54 -22.49 -8.27
N TYR A 6 -1.00 -23.71 -8.24
CA TYR A 6 -1.60 -24.86 -8.89
C TYR A 6 -3.01 -25.14 -8.34
N ASP A 7 -3.15 -25.21 -7.02
CA ASP A 7 -4.43 -25.46 -6.34
C ASP A 7 -5.43 -24.34 -6.58
N PHE A 8 -4.98 -23.08 -6.54
CA PHE A 8 -5.84 -21.91 -6.74
C PHE A 8 -6.43 -21.91 -8.16
N VAL A 9 -5.59 -22.10 -9.18
CA VAL A 9 -6.05 -22.16 -10.58
C VAL A 9 -6.97 -23.36 -10.82
N ARG A 10 -6.64 -24.54 -10.26
CA ARG A 10 -7.51 -25.72 -10.34
C ARG A 10 -8.86 -25.51 -9.67
N THR A 11 -8.89 -24.79 -8.55
CA THR A 11 -10.12 -24.47 -7.82
C THR A 11 -11.01 -23.56 -8.66
N LEU A 12 -10.47 -22.46 -9.19
CA LEU A 12 -11.23 -21.58 -10.09
C LEU A 12 -11.75 -22.32 -11.33
N TYR A 13 -10.95 -23.22 -11.89
CA TYR A 13 -11.37 -24.06 -13.03
C TYR A 13 -12.53 -24.99 -12.65
N LYS A 14 -12.39 -25.74 -11.55
CA LYS A 14 -13.43 -26.65 -11.04
C LYS A 14 -14.74 -25.92 -10.76
N ASN A 15 -14.65 -24.69 -10.28
CA ASN A 15 -15.80 -23.85 -9.96
C ASN A 15 -16.43 -23.18 -11.20
N GLY A 16 -15.87 -23.36 -12.40
CA GLY A 16 -16.45 -22.87 -13.65
C GLY A 16 -16.11 -21.41 -13.99
N HIS A 17 -15.17 -20.80 -13.25
CA HIS A 17 -14.83 -19.38 -13.35
C HIS A 17 -13.72 -19.07 -14.35
N LEU A 18 -13.26 -20.07 -15.11
CA LEU A 18 -12.26 -19.89 -16.16
C LEU A 18 -12.84 -20.07 -17.56
N LYS A 19 -12.28 -19.35 -18.54
CA LYS A 19 -12.54 -19.57 -19.97
C LYS A 19 -11.24 -19.54 -20.78
N LYS A 20 -11.22 -20.27 -21.89
CA LYS A 20 -10.11 -20.26 -22.85
C LYS A 20 -10.30 -19.11 -23.82
N ILE A 21 -9.26 -18.32 -24.04
CA ILE A 21 -9.24 -17.28 -25.08
C ILE A 21 -7.98 -17.47 -25.91
N THR A 22 -8.16 -17.50 -27.23
CA THR A 22 -7.07 -17.54 -28.20
C THR A 22 -6.75 -16.13 -28.67
N THR A 23 -5.48 -15.74 -28.58
CA THR A 23 -4.99 -14.44 -29.04
C THR A 23 -3.81 -14.66 -29.97
N SER A 24 -3.67 -13.83 -31.00
CA SER A 24 -2.47 -13.86 -31.86
C SER A 24 -1.39 -12.99 -31.22
N GLN A 25 -0.20 -13.54 -31.01
CA GLN A 25 0.93 -12.87 -30.37
C GLN A 25 2.19 -13.00 -31.24
N SER A 26 3.06 -11.98 -31.19
CA SER A 26 4.37 -12.03 -31.84
C SER A 26 5.25 -13.13 -31.24
N TYR A 27 5.95 -13.85 -32.11
CA TYR A 27 6.81 -14.98 -31.78
C TYR A 27 8.16 -14.85 -32.49
N ASP A 28 9.24 -15.09 -31.77
CA ASP A 28 10.59 -15.15 -32.32
C ASP A 28 10.91 -16.59 -32.75
N PRO A 29 11.01 -16.88 -34.06
CA PRO A 29 11.24 -18.24 -34.54
C PRO A 29 12.67 -18.75 -34.31
N GLU A 30 13.62 -17.87 -33.95
CA GLU A 30 15.01 -18.30 -33.68
C GLU A 30 15.22 -18.71 -32.22
N TYR A 31 14.65 -17.95 -31.29
CA TYR A 31 14.68 -18.28 -29.86
C TYR A 31 13.48 -19.12 -29.41
N GLU A 32 12.57 -19.41 -30.33
CA GLU A 32 11.37 -20.20 -30.12
C GLU A 32 10.48 -19.68 -28.97
N VAL A 33 10.41 -18.35 -28.81
CA VAL A 33 9.74 -17.69 -27.67
C VAL A 33 8.76 -16.63 -28.12
N PHE A 34 7.67 -16.45 -27.37
CA PHE A 34 6.74 -15.34 -27.57
C PHE A 34 7.32 -14.02 -27.06
N LEU A 35 6.99 -12.94 -27.76
CA LEU A 35 7.50 -11.60 -27.51
C LEU A 35 6.42 -10.74 -26.85
N ASN A 36 6.79 -10.02 -25.80
CA ASN A 36 5.95 -8.95 -25.26
C ASN A 36 6.07 -7.68 -26.13
N GLY A 37 5.15 -6.72 -25.94
CA GLY A 37 5.08 -5.53 -26.78
C GLY A 37 6.36 -4.67 -26.81
N ARG A 38 7.19 -4.71 -25.76
CA ARG A 38 8.50 -4.01 -25.73
C ARG A 38 9.62 -4.78 -26.41
N GLN A 39 9.44 -6.08 -26.61
CA GLN A 39 10.37 -6.95 -27.33
C GLN A 39 10.12 -6.98 -28.84
N VAL A 40 9.08 -6.30 -29.31
CA VAL A 40 8.81 -6.07 -30.74
C VAL A 40 9.09 -4.61 -31.03
N ILE A 41 10.03 -4.36 -31.94
CA ILE A 41 10.45 -3.01 -32.32
C ILE A 41 10.38 -2.82 -33.83
N GLY A 42 10.09 -1.61 -34.29
CA GLY A 42 9.99 -1.29 -35.71
C GLY A 42 9.91 0.21 -35.95
N LYS A 43 9.38 0.59 -37.11
CA LYS A 43 9.09 1.99 -37.46
C LYS A 43 7.60 2.28 -37.28
N CYS A 44 7.31 3.47 -36.76
CA CYS A 44 5.95 3.95 -36.61
C CYS A 44 5.23 3.98 -37.98
N PRO A 45 4.03 3.39 -38.12
CA PRO A 45 3.27 3.42 -39.38
C PRO A 45 2.57 4.74 -39.67
N ILE A 46 2.57 5.68 -38.71
CA ILE A 46 1.92 6.98 -38.90
C ILE A 46 2.77 7.85 -39.82
N ASP A 47 2.18 8.24 -40.95
CA ASP A 47 2.82 9.09 -41.95
C ASP A 47 3.33 10.41 -41.35
N GLY A 48 4.54 10.82 -41.73
CA GLY A 48 5.23 11.98 -41.19
C GLY A 48 5.79 11.82 -39.76
N CYS A 49 5.66 10.66 -39.12
CA CYS A 49 6.20 10.44 -37.79
C CYS A 49 7.72 10.33 -37.81
N THR A 50 8.39 11.15 -37.00
CA THR A 50 9.85 11.17 -36.81
C THR A 50 10.31 10.34 -35.62
N SER A 51 9.46 9.43 -35.11
CA SER A 51 9.82 8.61 -33.96
C SER A 51 11.00 7.70 -34.31
N GLU A 52 12.03 7.74 -33.48
CA GLU A 52 13.22 6.89 -33.64
C GLU A 52 12.90 5.40 -33.48
N LYS A 53 11.81 5.06 -32.77
CA LYS A 53 11.46 3.68 -32.42
C LYS A 53 9.97 3.49 -32.20
N GLY A 54 9.38 2.56 -32.94
CA GLY A 54 8.06 1.98 -32.71
C GLY A 54 8.17 0.70 -31.86
N TYR A 55 7.27 0.53 -30.89
CA TYR A 55 6.98 -0.72 -30.20
C TYR A 55 5.73 -1.37 -30.81
N ALA A 56 5.34 -2.55 -30.33
CA ALA A 56 4.19 -3.30 -30.84
C ALA A 56 2.96 -2.41 -31.07
N ASP A 57 2.51 -1.68 -30.06
CA ASP A 57 1.25 -0.94 -30.09
C ASP A 57 1.39 0.58 -29.96
N GLU A 58 2.62 1.08 -29.76
CA GLU A 58 2.90 2.51 -29.63
C GLU A 58 4.32 2.91 -30.10
N CYS A 59 4.50 4.14 -30.60
CA CYS A 59 5.84 4.68 -30.85
C CYS A 59 6.34 5.55 -29.70
N SER A 60 7.65 5.86 -29.72
CA SER A 60 8.32 6.65 -28.68
C SER A 60 7.80 8.10 -28.57
N LEU A 61 7.07 8.59 -29.58
CA LEU A 61 6.39 9.89 -29.56
C LEU A 61 4.92 9.80 -29.13
N GLY A 62 4.43 8.59 -28.80
CA GLY A 62 3.08 8.35 -28.26
C GLY A 62 1.98 8.12 -29.30
N HIS A 63 2.30 7.95 -30.59
CA HIS A 63 1.30 7.47 -31.55
C HIS A 63 0.97 6.00 -31.27
N GLN A 64 -0.32 5.68 -31.18
CA GLN A 64 -0.85 4.33 -31.03
C GLN A 64 -1.29 3.77 -32.37
N TYR A 65 -1.08 2.47 -32.59
CA TYR A 65 -1.42 1.73 -33.81
C TYR A 65 -1.53 0.23 -33.48
N MET A 66 -2.01 -0.58 -34.43
CA MET A 66 -2.06 -2.03 -34.24
C MET A 66 -0.68 -2.63 -34.48
N GLU A 67 -0.32 -3.70 -33.75
CA GLU A 67 0.97 -4.36 -33.91
C GLU A 67 1.23 -4.87 -35.32
N LYS A 68 0.19 -5.34 -36.01
CA LYS A 68 0.25 -5.73 -37.41
C LYS A 68 0.62 -4.59 -38.37
N ASP A 69 0.42 -3.34 -37.95
CA ASP A 69 0.70 -2.16 -38.76
C ASP A 69 2.16 -1.69 -38.55
N LEU A 70 2.87 -2.18 -37.53
CA LEU A 70 4.25 -1.80 -37.26
C LEU A 70 5.14 -2.12 -38.46
N ILE A 71 5.85 -1.13 -38.98
CA ILE A 71 6.68 -1.28 -40.18
C ILE A 71 8.03 -1.91 -39.81
N ASP A 72 8.50 -2.87 -40.60
CA ASP A 72 9.75 -3.62 -40.37
C ASP A 72 9.85 -4.16 -38.92
N PRO A 73 8.86 -4.94 -38.42
CA PRO A 73 8.89 -5.42 -37.05
C PRO A 73 10.09 -6.36 -36.87
N ARG A 74 10.79 -6.20 -35.76
CA ARG A 74 11.97 -6.97 -35.36
C ARG A 74 11.88 -7.34 -33.89
N SER A 75 12.25 -8.58 -33.59
CA SER A 75 12.50 -9.03 -32.23
C SER A 75 13.70 -8.29 -31.65
N THR A 76 13.59 -7.80 -30.42
CA THR A 76 14.76 -7.28 -29.69
C THR A 76 15.72 -8.38 -29.23
N LEU A 77 15.29 -9.65 -29.27
CA LEU A 77 16.11 -10.79 -28.88
C LEU A 77 17.00 -11.24 -30.04
N SER A 78 16.40 -11.59 -31.19
CA SER A 78 17.14 -12.09 -32.37
C SER A 78 17.44 -11.04 -33.44
N GLY A 79 16.72 -9.93 -33.47
CA GLY A 79 16.73 -8.99 -34.59
C GLY A 79 15.97 -9.47 -35.84
N LYS A 80 15.40 -10.69 -35.83
CA LYS A 80 14.58 -11.22 -36.92
C LYS A 80 13.15 -10.70 -36.88
N THR A 81 12.46 -10.82 -38.01
CA THR A 81 11.05 -10.45 -38.11
C THR A 81 10.19 -11.45 -37.32
N PRO A 82 9.40 -10.99 -36.33
CA PRO A 82 8.50 -11.86 -35.59
C PRO A 82 7.40 -12.45 -36.47
N GLU A 83 6.97 -13.66 -36.14
CA GLU A 83 5.79 -14.29 -36.71
C GLU A 83 4.59 -14.10 -35.78
N MET A 84 3.39 -13.94 -36.33
CA MET A 84 2.17 -14.00 -35.51
C MET A 84 1.79 -15.46 -35.30
N ARG A 85 1.69 -15.88 -34.04
CA ARG A 85 1.22 -17.22 -33.65
C ARG A 85 0.07 -17.12 -32.68
N ASP A 86 -0.95 -17.94 -32.91
CA ASP A 86 -2.09 -18.04 -32.02
C ASP A 86 -1.70 -18.80 -30.76
N VAL A 87 -2.07 -18.26 -29.61
CA VAL A 87 -1.88 -18.89 -28.31
C VAL A 87 -3.18 -18.85 -27.52
N THR A 88 -3.56 -20.00 -27.00
CA THR A 88 -4.71 -20.16 -26.13
C THR A 88 -4.25 -20.12 -24.67
N ASN A 89 -4.85 -19.24 -23.88
CA ASN A 89 -4.58 -19.11 -22.44
C ASN A 89 -5.88 -19.20 -21.63
N TRP A 90 -5.75 -19.51 -20.35
CA TRP A 90 -6.83 -19.41 -19.38
C TRP A 90 -7.01 -17.96 -18.91
N TYR A 91 -8.26 -17.54 -18.87
CA TYR A 91 -8.70 -16.26 -18.36
C TYR A 91 -9.73 -16.49 -17.25
N PHE A 92 -9.61 -15.74 -16.16
CA PHE A 92 -10.64 -15.62 -15.14
C PHE A 92 -11.79 -14.76 -15.68
N LYS A 93 -13.02 -15.23 -15.51
CA LYS A 93 -14.25 -14.56 -15.98
C LYS A 93 -14.65 -13.38 -15.09
N LEU A 94 -13.73 -12.44 -14.88
CA LEU A 94 -13.92 -11.28 -14.00
C LEU A 94 -15.17 -10.45 -14.37
N ASP A 95 -15.50 -10.40 -15.66
CA ASP A 95 -16.71 -9.78 -16.20
C ASP A 95 -18.00 -10.34 -15.57
N GLU A 96 -18.05 -11.63 -15.25
CA GLU A 96 -19.21 -12.29 -14.65
C GLU A 96 -19.38 -11.93 -13.15
N PHE A 97 -18.38 -11.30 -12.52
CA PHE A 97 -18.42 -10.90 -11.10
C PHE A 97 -18.91 -9.46 -10.88
N HIS A 98 -19.36 -8.76 -11.93
CA HIS A 98 -19.76 -7.35 -11.87
C HIS A 98 -20.78 -7.05 -10.76
N GLN A 99 -21.84 -7.85 -10.65
CA GLN A 99 -22.87 -7.67 -9.63
C GLN A 99 -22.30 -7.83 -8.22
N LEU A 100 -21.55 -8.90 -7.96
CA LEU A 100 -20.94 -9.18 -6.65
C LEU A 100 -19.95 -8.09 -6.26
N LEU A 101 -19.13 -7.62 -7.19
CA LEU A 101 -18.20 -6.52 -6.95
C LEU A 101 -18.93 -5.20 -6.66
N THR A 102 -20.05 -4.94 -7.34
CA THR A 102 -20.90 -3.78 -7.04
C THR A 102 -21.47 -3.87 -5.63
N GLU A 103 -22.01 -5.03 -5.24
CA GLU A 103 -22.51 -5.27 -3.88
C GLU A 103 -21.41 -5.12 -2.81
N TRP A 104 -20.20 -5.62 -3.09
CA TRP A 104 -19.04 -5.47 -2.21
C TRP A 104 -18.61 -4.01 -2.07
N VAL A 105 -18.56 -3.24 -3.17
CA VAL A 105 -18.24 -1.80 -3.15
C VAL A 105 -19.27 -1.00 -2.35
N GLU A 106 -20.57 -1.33 -2.44
CA GLU A 106 -21.61 -0.68 -1.65
C GLU A 106 -21.45 -0.93 -0.14
N LYS A 107 -20.94 -2.10 0.26
CA LYS A 107 -20.55 -2.37 1.65
C LYS A 107 -19.31 -1.58 2.04
N LEU A 108 -18.31 -1.52 1.15
CA LEU A 108 -17.06 -0.78 1.36
C LEU A 108 -17.32 0.72 1.59
N LYS A 109 -18.24 1.33 0.82
CA LYS A 109 -18.66 2.74 0.98
C LYS A 109 -19.21 3.09 2.36
N LYS A 110 -19.79 2.11 3.06
CA LYS A 110 -20.37 2.30 4.41
C LYS A 110 -19.32 2.23 5.51
N LYS A 111 -18.10 1.77 5.21
CA LYS A 111 -17.02 1.72 6.20
C LYS A 111 -16.48 3.13 6.45
N PRO A 112 -16.39 3.58 7.71
CA PRO A 112 -15.93 4.94 8.03
C PRO A 112 -14.46 5.20 7.65
N ASN A 113 -13.67 4.13 7.58
CA ASN A 113 -12.23 4.17 7.29
C ASN A 113 -11.89 3.84 5.82
N ALA A 114 -12.89 3.65 4.94
CA ALA A 114 -12.63 3.43 3.52
C ALA A 114 -12.16 4.72 2.84
N ARG A 115 -11.04 4.66 2.12
CA ARG A 115 -10.48 5.82 1.41
C ARG A 115 -11.31 6.14 0.17
N HIS A 116 -11.85 7.34 0.10
CA HIS A 116 -12.76 7.77 -0.98
C HIS A 116 -12.17 7.59 -2.39
N PHE A 117 -10.91 7.94 -2.61
CA PHE A 117 -10.29 7.82 -3.92
C PHE A 117 -10.13 6.36 -4.37
N MET A 118 -9.90 5.43 -3.42
CA MET A 118 -9.80 4.01 -3.68
C MET A 118 -11.16 3.46 -4.14
N VAL A 119 -12.22 3.76 -3.38
CA VAL A 119 -13.59 3.37 -3.71
C VAL A 119 -13.97 3.88 -5.09
N LYS A 120 -13.75 5.18 -5.34
CA LYS A 120 -14.01 5.80 -6.64
C LYS A 120 -13.23 5.11 -7.77
N SER A 121 -11.96 4.81 -7.55
CA SER A 121 -11.14 4.12 -8.53
C SER A 121 -11.66 2.72 -8.84
N ILE A 122 -12.23 2.01 -7.87
CA ILE A 122 -12.85 0.69 -8.10
C ILE A 122 -14.14 0.86 -8.91
N GLU A 123 -15.00 1.82 -8.54
CA GLU A 123 -16.26 2.10 -9.26
C GLU A 123 -16.02 2.42 -10.74
N GLU A 124 -14.95 3.15 -11.07
CA GLU A 124 -14.58 3.43 -12.46
C GLU A 124 -14.36 2.14 -13.29
N PHE A 125 -13.93 1.03 -12.70
CA PHE A 125 -13.80 -0.26 -13.39
C PHE A 125 -15.10 -1.05 -13.50
N LEU A 126 -16.13 -0.66 -12.73
CA LEU A 126 -17.47 -1.24 -12.77
C LEU A 126 -18.41 -0.46 -13.70
N GLU A 127 -17.91 0.55 -14.41
CA GLU A 127 -18.69 1.25 -15.43
C GLU A 127 -19.11 0.30 -16.57
N PRO A 128 -20.25 0.59 -17.24
CA PRO A 128 -20.71 -0.22 -18.35
C PRO A 128 -19.67 -0.27 -19.49
N PRO A 129 -19.75 -1.27 -20.37
CA PRO A 129 -18.89 -1.32 -21.55
C PRO A 129 -19.16 -0.11 -22.47
N VAL A 130 -18.17 0.77 -22.60
CA VAL A 130 -18.29 1.98 -23.44
C VAL A 130 -17.18 2.11 -24.47
N ILE A 131 -17.52 2.74 -25.60
CA ILE A 131 -16.58 3.17 -26.64
C ILE A 131 -16.70 4.69 -26.83
N TYR A 132 -15.59 5.41 -26.74
CA TYR A 132 -15.47 6.83 -27.06
C TYR A 132 -15.00 7.02 -28.49
N ILE A 133 -15.73 7.82 -29.26
CA ILE A 133 -15.44 8.11 -30.67
C ILE A 133 -15.43 9.63 -30.84
N LYS A 134 -14.45 10.15 -31.58
CA LYS A 134 -14.39 11.59 -31.87
C LYS A 134 -15.55 12.03 -32.76
N ASN A 135 -16.02 13.26 -32.57
CA ASN A 135 -17.15 13.82 -33.33
C ASN A 135 -16.89 13.84 -34.86
N GLU A 136 -15.62 13.90 -35.29
CA GLU A 136 -15.25 13.87 -36.71
C GLU A 136 -15.67 12.57 -37.44
N TYR A 137 -15.91 11.49 -36.70
CA TYR A 137 -16.34 10.20 -37.26
C TYR A 137 -17.85 10.01 -37.25
N ILE A 138 -18.67 11.00 -36.84
CA ILE A 138 -20.12 10.82 -36.67
C ILE A 138 -20.83 10.42 -37.98
N ASP A 139 -20.46 11.03 -39.11
CA ASP A 139 -21.06 10.70 -40.41
C ASP A 139 -20.68 9.29 -40.86
N LEU A 140 -19.42 8.91 -40.64
CA LEU A 140 -18.94 7.56 -40.96
C LEU A 140 -19.60 6.53 -40.05
N LEU A 141 -19.81 6.84 -38.77
CA LEU A 141 -20.55 5.98 -37.84
C LEU A 141 -22.01 5.81 -38.29
N ASN A 142 -22.68 6.91 -38.66
CA ASN A 142 -24.05 6.86 -39.17
C ASN A 142 -24.16 5.98 -40.42
N SER A 143 -23.14 5.94 -41.27
CA SER A 143 -23.12 5.09 -42.46
C SER A 143 -23.01 3.58 -42.17
N ILE A 144 -22.57 3.21 -40.97
CA ILE A 144 -22.39 1.81 -40.54
C ILE A 144 -23.30 1.42 -39.38
N LYS A 145 -24.21 2.31 -38.97
CA LYS A 145 -25.04 2.15 -37.77
C LYS A 145 -25.85 0.85 -37.77
N ASP A 146 -26.39 0.46 -38.93
CA ASP A 146 -27.18 -0.77 -39.07
C ASP A 146 -26.34 -2.05 -38.89
N ASN A 147 -25.01 -1.96 -38.96
CA ASN A 147 -24.11 -3.08 -38.71
C ASN A 147 -23.61 -3.12 -37.27
N LEU A 148 -23.79 -2.05 -36.49
CA LEU A 148 -23.32 -1.98 -35.11
C LEU A 148 -24.34 -2.67 -34.18
N PRO A 149 -23.87 -3.34 -33.12
CA PRO A 149 -24.73 -3.80 -32.03
C PRO A 149 -25.50 -2.64 -31.38
N ASP A 150 -26.62 -2.98 -30.76
CA ASP A 150 -27.45 -2.01 -30.05
C ASP A 150 -26.64 -1.29 -28.97
N SER A 151 -26.72 0.04 -28.99
CA SER A 151 -26.01 0.89 -28.03
C SER A 151 -26.75 2.20 -27.81
N VAL A 152 -26.60 2.74 -26.60
CA VAL A 152 -27.06 4.08 -26.27
C VAL A 152 -25.97 5.08 -26.63
N ILE A 153 -26.29 6.02 -27.50
CA ILE A 153 -25.37 7.10 -27.88
C ILE A 153 -25.57 8.26 -26.91
N GLU A 154 -24.54 8.61 -26.15
CA GLU A 154 -24.51 9.85 -25.38
C GLU A 154 -23.62 10.86 -26.09
N TYR A 155 -24.25 11.93 -26.58
CA TYR A 155 -23.62 13.03 -27.29
C TYR A 155 -23.68 14.30 -26.43
N ASP A 156 -22.53 14.98 -26.30
CA ASP A 156 -22.41 16.26 -25.61
C ASP A 156 -21.71 17.25 -26.54
N GLU A 157 -22.43 18.28 -26.97
CA GLU A 157 -21.95 19.32 -27.89
C GLU A 157 -20.68 20.03 -27.40
N LYS A 158 -20.40 20.00 -26.09
CA LYS A 158 -19.21 20.63 -25.49
C LYS A 158 -17.98 19.73 -25.50
N LYS A 159 -18.13 18.43 -25.81
CA LYS A 159 -17.03 17.45 -25.83
C LYS A 159 -16.58 17.18 -27.26
N THR A 160 -15.31 16.83 -27.43
CA THR A 160 -14.72 16.47 -28.74
C THR A 160 -15.03 15.04 -29.18
N SER A 161 -15.74 14.29 -28.34
CA SER A 161 -16.09 12.88 -28.56
C SER A 161 -17.44 12.58 -27.94
N PHE A 162 -18.17 11.65 -28.53
CA PHE A 162 -19.37 11.02 -27.98
C PHE A 162 -19.06 9.59 -27.52
N LYS A 163 -19.95 9.00 -26.72
CA LYS A 163 -19.79 7.62 -26.26
C LYS A 163 -20.94 6.73 -26.73
N LEU A 164 -20.60 5.52 -27.12
CA LEU A 164 -21.52 4.39 -27.30
C LEU A 164 -21.49 3.55 -26.03
N ILE A 165 -22.64 3.34 -25.41
CA ILE A 165 -22.81 2.53 -24.20
C ILE A 165 -23.51 1.24 -24.60
N PHE A 166 -22.89 0.11 -24.30
CA PHE A 166 -23.40 -1.22 -24.63
C PHE A 166 -23.94 -1.90 -23.37
N GLU A 167 -24.96 -2.75 -23.55
CA GLU A 167 -25.50 -3.58 -22.47
C GLU A 167 -24.51 -4.68 -22.08
N THR A 168 -23.84 -5.28 -23.07
CA THR A 168 -22.92 -6.40 -22.85
C THR A 168 -21.51 -6.11 -23.34
N LEU A 169 -20.55 -6.80 -22.73
CA LEU A 169 -19.14 -6.74 -23.15
C LEU A 169 -18.93 -7.30 -24.56
N GLU A 170 -19.69 -8.35 -24.91
CA GLU A 170 -19.65 -9.00 -26.20
C GLU A 170 -20.06 -8.05 -27.33
N ASP A 171 -21.14 -7.28 -27.12
CA ASP A 171 -21.60 -6.29 -28.09
C ASP A 171 -20.60 -5.16 -28.28
N ARG A 172 -19.97 -4.70 -27.18
CA ARG A 172 -18.87 -3.75 -27.28
C ARG A 172 -17.69 -4.31 -28.10
N GLU A 173 -17.28 -5.55 -27.89
CA GLU A 173 -16.18 -6.17 -28.68
C GLU A 173 -16.52 -6.34 -30.17
N LYS A 174 -17.75 -6.75 -30.48
CA LYS A 174 -18.25 -6.77 -31.87
C LYS A 174 -18.19 -5.38 -32.50
N ALA A 175 -18.64 -4.36 -31.77
CA ALA A 175 -18.55 -2.97 -32.23
C ALA A 175 -17.10 -2.54 -32.44
N CYS A 176 -16.18 -2.83 -31.52
CA CYS A 176 -14.75 -2.54 -31.66
C CYS A 176 -14.16 -3.14 -32.95
N THR A 177 -14.51 -4.39 -33.27
CA THR A 177 -14.07 -5.07 -34.50
C THR A 177 -14.58 -4.33 -35.74
N ILE A 178 -15.88 -4.03 -35.79
CA ILE A 178 -16.50 -3.33 -36.93
C ILE A 178 -15.90 -1.93 -37.11
N LEU A 179 -15.67 -1.19 -36.02
CA LEU A 179 -15.07 0.13 -36.06
C LEU A 179 -13.63 0.08 -36.57
N ALA A 180 -12.84 -0.90 -36.11
CA ALA A 180 -11.47 -1.12 -36.55
C ALA A 180 -11.40 -1.45 -38.05
N ASP A 181 -12.28 -2.32 -38.56
CA ASP A 181 -12.37 -2.69 -39.98
C ASP A 181 -12.71 -1.48 -40.88
N LYS A 182 -13.37 -0.47 -40.31
CA LYS A 182 -13.70 0.80 -40.98
C LYS A 182 -12.69 1.90 -40.73
N ASN A 183 -11.56 1.60 -40.09
CA ASN A 183 -10.52 2.57 -39.70
C ASN A 183 -11.06 3.73 -38.85
N ILE A 184 -12.13 3.51 -38.08
CA ILE A 184 -12.64 4.49 -37.13
C ILE A 184 -11.80 4.40 -35.86
N ARG A 185 -11.19 5.50 -35.45
CA ARG A 185 -10.41 5.56 -34.22
C ARG A 185 -11.35 5.70 -33.01
N PHE A 186 -11.14 4.84 -32.03
CA PHE A 186 -11.91 4.84 -30.79
C PHE A 186 -11.03 4.57 -29.57
N ARG A 187 -11.58 4.79 -28.38
CA ARG A 187 -11.02 4.34 -27.10
C ARG A 187 -12.11 3.62 -26.31
N THR A 188 -11.78 2.57 -25.58
CA THR A 188 -12.72 1.92 -24.67
C THR A 188 -12.66 2.57 -23.29
N GLY A 189 -13.78 2.57 -22.57
CA GLY A 189 -13.81 2.94 -21.16
C GLY A 189 -13.26 1.84 -20.26
N LYS A 190 -13.13 2.19 -18.98
CA LYS A 190 -12.83 1.22 -17.92
C LYS A 190 -14.07 0.38 -17.69
N THR A 191 -13.96 -0.93 -17.86
CA THR A 191 -15.02 -1.90 -17.58
C THR A 191 -14.35 -3.22 -17.25
N LEU A 192 -15.06 -4.12 -16.58
CA LEU A 192 -14.53 -5.45 -16.31
C LEU A 192 -14.43 -6.25 -17.61
N VAL A 193 -13.28 -6.89 -17.79
CA VAL A 193 -12.99 -7.78 -18.91
C VAL A 193 -12.41 -9.08 -18.34
N PRO A 194 -12.48 -10.20 -19.08
CA PRO A 194 -11.82 -11.42 -18.69
C PRO A 194 -10.35 -11.16 -18.37
N PHE A 195 -9.90 -11.62 -17.21
CA PHE A 195 -8.56 -11.32 -16.71
C PHE A 195 -7.61 -12.48 -17.03
N ARG A 196 -6.51 -12.22 -17.73
CA ARG A 196 -5.55 -13.25 -18.15
C ARG A 196 -4.91 -13.92 -16.93
N LEU A 197 -5.10 -15.23 -16.78
CA LEU A 197 -4.49 -16.01 -15.71
C LEU A 197 -3.17 -16.66 -16.12
N THR A 198 -3.10 -17.20 -17.33
CA THR A 198 -1.91 -17.92 -17.79
C THR A 198 -1.23 -17.22 -18.96
N GLY A 199 0.05 -17.50 -19.10
CA GLY A 199 0.89 -17.11 -20.20
C GLY A 199 1.76 -18.27 -20.67
N ASN A 200 2.66 -17.90 -21.56
CA ASN A 200 3.49 -18.76 -22.40
C ASN A 200 4.97 -18.35 -22.26
N ILE A 201 5.32 -17.71 -21.14
CA ILE A 201 6.70 -17.36 -20.81
C ILE A 201 7.35 -18.57 -20.14
N GLU A 202 8.60 -18.86 -20.49
CA GLU A 202 9.36 -19.97 -19.92
C GLU A 202 9.60 -19.83 -18.41
N TRP A 203 9.91 -18.61 -17.95
CA TRP A 203 10.18 -18.29 -16.55
C TRP A 203 8.92 -17.88 -15.80
N GLY A 204 8.49 -18.68 -14.84
CA GLY A 204 7.36 -18.41 -13.96
C GLY A 204 6.86 -19.68 -13.27
N VAL A 205 5.81 -19.54 -12.46
CA VAL A 205 5.11 -20.67 -11.86
C VAL A 205 4.36 -21.46 -12.94
N LYS A 206 4.51 -22.78 -12.97
CA LYS A 206 3.82 -23.61 -13.96
C LYS A 206 2.32 -23.64 -13.67
N ALA A 207 1.51 -23.43 -14.70
CA ALA A 207 0.06 -23.58 -14.61
C ALA A 207 -0.33 -25.07 -14.68
N PRO A 208 -1.45 -25.47 -14.06
CA PRO A 208 -1.96 -26.82 -14.19
C PRO A 208 -2.34 -27.14 -15.64
N GLU A 209 -2.02 -28.35 -16.09
CA GLU A 209 -2.48 -28.86 -17.39
C GLU A 209 -3.98 -29.15 -17.35
N MET A 210 -4.74 -28.50 -18.23
CA MET A 210 -6.20 -28.59 -18.24
C MET A 210 -6.71 -28.47 -19.68
N GLU A 211 -7.66 -29.33 -20.05
CA GLU A 211 -8.30 -29.35 -21.38
C GLU A 211 -7.32 -29.33 -22.57
N GLY A 212 -6.20 -30.04 -22.45
CA GLY A 212 -5.18 -30.14 -23.50
C GLY A 212 -4.26 -28.92 -23.63
N LEU A 213 -4.35 -27.96 -22.71
CA LEU A 213 -3.37 -26.87 -22.60
C LEU A 213 -2.25 -27.27 -21.63
N SER A 214 -1.03 -27.37 -22.15
CA SER A 214 0.21 -27.69 -21.44
C SER A 214 1.23 -26.55 -21.54
N ASP A 215 2.32 -26.65 -20.76
CA ASP A 215 3.48 -25.76 -20.83
C ASP A 215 3.20 -24.27 -20.58
N LEU A 216 2.04 -23.97 -19.99
CA LEU A 216 1.66 -22.63 -19.59
C LEU A 216 2.29 -22.27 -18.24
N THR A 217 2.56 -20.98 -18.05
CA THR A 217 2.92 -20.38 -16.77
C THR A 217 1.77 -19.55 -16.24
N VAL A 218 1.61 -19.45 -14.92
CA VAL A 218 0.69 -18.48 -14.31
C VAL A 218 1.28 -17.09 -14.49
N TRP A 219 0.47 -16.15 -14.94
CA TRP A 219 0.90 -14.78 -15.15
C TRP A 219 1.19 -14.09 -13.83
N VAL A 220 2.24 -13.25 -13.79
CA VAL A 220 2.74 -12.62 -12.56
C VAL A 220 1.68 -11.78 -11.84
N TRP A 221 0.82 -11.08 -12.60
CA TRP A 221 -0.24 -10.24 -12.01
C TRP A 221 -1.20 -11.07 -11.15
N PRO A 222 -1.85 -12.14 -11.67
CA PRO A 222 -2.68 -13.01 -10.83
C PRO A 222 -1.93 -13.67 -9.67
N GLU A 223 -0.78 -14.31 -9.91
CA GLU A 223 -0.15 -15.09 -8.83
C GLU A 223 0.31 -14.24 -7.65
N SER A 224 0.61 -12.96 -7.90
CA SER A 224 0.97 -12.01 -6.85
C SER A 224 -0.17 -11.76 -5.85
N LEU A 225 -1.43 -11.96 -6.25
CA LEU A 225 -2.61 -11.68 -5.42
C LEU A 225 -2.79 -12.74 -4.32
N TRP A 226 -2.51 -14.01 -4.60
CA TRP A 226 -2.54 -15.07 -3.59
C TRP A 226 -1.15 -15.44 -3.04
N ALA A 227 -0.08 -14.77 -3.49
CA ALA A 227 1.27 -14.98 -2.97
C ALA A 227 1.37 -14.75 -1.44
N PRO A 228 0.67 -13.77 -0.82
CA PRO A 228 0.67 -13.61 0.63
C PRO A 228 0.26 -14.88 1.40
N ILE A 229 -0.70 -15.65 0.90
CA ILE A 229 -1.08 -16.95 1.47
C ILE A 229 0.11 -17.92 1.44
N SER A 230 0.88 -17.92 0.35
CA SER A 230 2.09 -18.73 0.25
C SER A 230 3.16 -18.32 1.27
N PHE A 231 3.28 -17.02 1.57
CA PHE A 231 4.20 -16.53 2.60
C PHE A 231 3.76 -16.95 4.00
N THR A 232 2.45 -16.89 4.30
CA THR A 232 1.91 -17.40 5.58
C THR A 232 2.20 -18.90 5.74
N LYS A 233 1.93 -19.70 4.71
CA LYS A 233 2.25 -21.14 4.71
C LYS A 233 3.75 -21.39 4.95
N THR A 234 4.62 -20.68 4.22
CA THR A 234 6.08 -20.82 4.35
C THR A 234 6.57 -20.46 5.76
N TYR A 235 6.00 -19.41 6.37
CA TYR A 235 6.32 -19.04 7.74
C TYR A 235 5.89 -20.13 8.74
N LEU A 236 4.67 -20.63 8.62
CA LEU A 236 4.15 -21.69 9.50
C LEU A 236 4.96 -22.98 9.38
N GLU A 237 5.33 -23.38 8.17
CA GLU A 237 6.24 -24.52 7.93
C GLU A 237 7.59 -24.31 8.64
N LYS A 238 8.16 -23.11 8.56
CA LYS A 238 9.42 -22.78 9.25
C LYS A 238 9.29 -22.90 10.78
N GLU A 239 8.12 -22.57 11.32
CA GLU A 239 7.79 -22.70 12.75
C GLU A 239 7.33 -24.12 13.14
N ASN A 240 7.42 -25.11 12.23
CA ASN A 240 6.95 -26.50 12.42
C ASN A 240 5.47 -26.61 12.80
N ARG A 241 4.64 -25.70 12.30
CA ARG A 241 3.17 -25.70 12.44
C ARG A 241 2.52 -26.58 11.37
N ASP A 242 1.26 -26.95 11.57
CA ASP A 242 0.54 -27.78 10.59
C ASP A 242 0.27 -26.99 9.30
N ASN A 243 0.34 -27.68 8.15
CA ASN A 243 0.15 -27.06 6.84
C ASN A 243 -1.27 -26.52 6.61
N SER A 244 -2.24 -26.85 7.48
CA SER A 244 -3.60 -26.31 7.44
C SER A 244 -3.79 -25.04 8.27
N ASP A 245 -2.86 -24.74 9.19
CA ASP A 245 -2.97 -23.62 10.15
C ASP A 245 -3.15 -22.27 9.45
N TRP A 246 -2.61 -22.06 8.25
CA TRP A 246 -2.77 -20.79 7.50
C TRP A 246 -4.25 -20.36 7.33
N LYS A 247 -5.19 -21.31 7.39
CA LYS A 247 -6.62 -21.05 7.33
C LYS A 247 -7.12 -20.23 8.52
N ASP A 248 -6.47 -20.30 9.69
CA ASP A 248 -6.84 -19.49 10.84
C ASP A 248 -6.66 -17.98 10.54
N TRP A 249 -5.75 -17.63 9.63
CA TRP A 249 -5.47 -16.23 9.23
C TRP A 249 -6.24 -15.78 7.99
N TRP A 250 -6.49 -16.68 7.04
CA TRP A 250 -7.05 -16.35 5.73
C TRP A 250 -8.49 -16.81 5.53
N CYS A 251 -8.96 -17.75 6.36
CA CYS A 251 -10.26 -18.38 6.20
C CYS A 251 -11.19 -18.24 7.41
N SER A 252 -10.68 -17.76 8.55
CA SER A 252 -11.51 -17.52 9.73
C SER A 252 -12.17 -16.15 9.70
N ARG A 253 -13.45 -16.09 10.08
CA ARG A 253 -14.21 -14.83 10.25
C ARG A 253 -13.73 -13.98 11.42
N GLU A 254 -12.98 -14.56 12.35
CA GLU A 254 -12.34 -13.83 13.45
C GLU A 254 -11.02 -13.17 13.05
N ALA A 255 -10.46 -13.59 11.91
CA ALA A 255 -9.23 -13.01 11.36
C ALA A 255 -9.53 -11.88 10.38
N LYS A 256 -8.60 -10.92 10.31
CA LYS A 256 -8.69 -9.81 9.36
C LYS A 256 -7.35 -9.57 8.68
N VAL A 257 -7.34 -9.74 7.36
CA VAL A 257 -6.17 -9.48 6.53
C VAL A 257 -6.21 -8.03 6.08
N TYR A 258 -5.14 -7.27 6.35
CA TYR A 258 -4.98 -5.90 5.89
C TYR A 258 -3.91 -5.83 4.81
N GLN A 259 -4.20 -5.18 3.69
CA GLN A 259 -3.27 -5.04 2.57
C GLN A 259 -2.97 -3.56 2.28
N PHE A 260 -1.75 -3.15 2.60
CA PHE A 260 -1.25 -1.81 2.32
C PHE A 260 -0.65 -1.77 0.91
N ILE A 261 -1.26 -0.98 0.02
CA ILE A 261 -0.86 -0.90 -1.39
C ILE A 261 -0.67 0.55 -1.84
N GLY A 262 0.00 0.74 -2.98
CA GLY A 262 -0.01 2.01 -3.72
C GLY A 262 -1.24 2.12 -4.62
N GLU A 263 -1.67 3.35 -4.95
CA GLU A 263 -2.89 3.61 -5.72
C GLU A 263 -2.90 2.98 -7.13
N ASP A 264 -1.72 2.77 -7.75
CA ASP A 264 -1.59 2.09 -9.05
C ASP A 264 -2.04 0.61 -8.99
N ASN A 265 -2.11 0.00 -7.80
CA ASN A 265 -2.47 -1.41 -7.61
C ASN A 265 -3.95 -1.62 -7.27
N VAL A 266 -4.76 -0.57 -7.19
CA VAL A 266 -6.17 -0.66 -6.77
C VAL A 266 -6.99 -1.56 -7.69
N TYR A 267 -6.73 -1.59 -8.99
CA TYR A 267 -7.42 -2.52 -9.90
C TYR A 267 -7.15 -4.00 -9.56
N PHE A 268 -5.90 -4.34 -9.25
CA PHE A 268 -5.50 -5.73 -9.03
C PHE A 268 -5.99 -6.26 -7.69
N TYR A 269 -5.85 -5.48 -6.61
CA TYR A 269 -6.28 -5.91 -5.28
C TYR A 269 -7.75 -5.61 -5.00
N GLY A 270 -8.32 -4.60 -5.68
CA GLY A 270 -9.75 -4.26 -5.58
C GLY A 270 -10.62 -5.27 -6.33
N PRO A 271 -11.01 -5.01 -7.58
CA PRO A 271 -11.93 -5.90 -8.28
C PRO A 271 -11.34 -7.29 -8.58
N VAL A 272 -10.06 -7.41 -8.95
CA VAL A 272 -9.51 -8.69 -9.45
C VAL A 272 -9.32 -9.70 -8.31
N GLU A 273 -8.56 -9.36 -7.26
CA GLU A 273 -8.32 -10.27 -6.13
C GLU A 273 -9.60 -10.65 -5.41
N MET A 274 -10.47 -9.67 -5.12
CA MET A 274 -11.74 -9.93 -4.42
C MET A 274 -12.61 -10.90 -5.22
N ALA A 275 -12.76 -10.70 -6.52
CA ALA A 275 -13.51 -11.62 -7.37
C ALA A 275 -12.86 -13.01 -7.46
N MET A 276 -11.53 -13.10 -7.53
CA MET A 276 -10.85 -14.39 -7.52
C MET A 276 -11.06 -15.14 -6.20
N PHE A 277 -11.00 -14.45 -5.06
CA PHE A 277 -11.25 -15.05 -3.75
C PHE A 277 -12.70 -15.52 -3.64
N MET A 278 -13.65 -14.69 -4.07
CA MET A 278 -15.06 -15.08 -4.23
C MET A 278 -15.19 -16.34 -5.09
N GLY A 279 -14.52 -16.37 -6.25
CA GLY A 279 -14.53 -17.52 -7.17
C GLY A 279 -13.96 -18.81 -6.57
N THR A 280 -13.22 -18.78 -5.47
CA THR A 280 -12.75 -20.00 -4.80
C THR A 280 -13.82 -20.72 -3.99
N GLN A 281 -14.90 -20.02 -3.59
CA GLN A 281 -15.97 -20.52 -2.72
C GLN A 281 -16.79 -21.63 -3.40
N GLY A 282 -17.01 -21.53 -4.71
CA GLY A 282 -17.83 -22.48 -5.46
C GLY A 282 -18.34 -21.87 -6.76
N PRO A 283 -19.26 -22.56 -7.47
CA PRO A 283 -19.87 -22.04 -8.70
C PRO A 283 -20.80 -20.84 -8.46
N GLU A 284 -21.36 -20.71 -7.25
CA GLU A 284 -22.27 -19.64 -6.84
C GLU A 284 -21.60 -18.81 -5.71
N PRO A 285 -20.69 -17.88 -6.06
CA PRO A 285 -19.92 -17.15 -5.06
C PRO A 285 -20.72 -16.03 -4.38
N THR A 286 -20.25 -15.58 -3.21
CA THR A 286 -20.90 -14.52 -2.42
C THR A 286 -19.91 -13.47 -1.94
N THR A 287 -20.43 -12.31 -1.54
CA THR A 287 -19.63 -11.23 -0.92
C THR A 287 -19.38 -11.43 0.58
N GLU A 288 -19.91 -12.50 1.19
CA GLU A 288 -19.79 -12.81 2.62
C GLU A 288 -19.34 -14.28 2.81
N PRO A 289 -18.04 -14.55 2.63
CA PRO A 289 -17.51 -15.91 2.72
C PRO A 289 -17.87 -16.61 4.03
N GLU A 290 -18.15 -17.91 3.97
CA GLU A 290 -18.40 -18.74 5.17
C GLU A 290 -17.10 -19.01 5.96
N GLU A 291 -17.24 -19.47 7.20
CA GLU A 291 -16.08 -19.91 7.99
C GLU A 291 -15.36 -21.05 7.26
N GLY A 292 -14.05 -20.93 7.08
CA GLY A 292 -13.24 -21.90 6.34
C GLY A 292 -13.09 -21.60 4.84
N GLU A 293 -13.80 -20.61 4.30
CA GLU A 293 -13.58 -20.06 2.97
C GLU A 293 -12.63 -18.86 3.02
N LEU A 294 -11.97 -18.51 1.91
CA LEU A 294 -11.10 -17.33 1.87
C LEU A 294 -11.89 -16.06 2.18
N GLN A 295 -11.50 -15.39 3.27
CA GLN A 295 -12.04 -14.10 3.66
C GLN A 295 -11.49 -12.99 2.77
N LEU A 296 -12.30 -11.96 2.53
CA LEU A 296 -11.92 -10.82 1.68
C LEU A 296 -11.02 -9.85 2.46
N PRO A 297 -9.79 -9.56 1.96
CA PRO A 297 -8.89 -8.61 2.62
C PRO A 297 -9.46 -7.18 2.73
N GLU A 298 -8.98 -6.43 3.72
CA GLU A 298 -9.20 -5.00 3.86
C GLU A 298 -8.09 -4.21 3.18
N LEU A 299 -8.45 -3.51 2.10
CA LEU A 299 -7.51 -2.74 1.29
C LEU A 299 -7.26 -1.35 1.86
N ILE A 300 -5.98 -1.00 1.96
CA ILE A 300 -5.51 0.33 2.39
C ILE A 300 -4.60 0.89 1.30
N ALA A 301 -5.21 1.52 0.29
CA ALA A 301 -4.48 2.14 -0.82
C ALA A 301 -3.92 3.51 -0.45
N ASN A 302 -2.65 3.76 -0.74
CA ASN A 302 -1.93 5.02 -0.49
C ASN A 302 -1.59 5.72 -1.80
N SER A 303 -1.79 7.04 -1.86
CA SER A 303 -1.38 7.86 -2.99
C SER A 303 0.13 7.95 -3.16
N HIS A 304 0.57 8.41 -4.31
CA HIS A 304 1.99 8.50 -4.64
C HIS A 304 2.83 9.31 -3.65
N LEU A 305 4.02 8.79 -3.37
CA LEU A 305 5.13 9.57 -2.87
C LEU A 305 5.88 10.21 -4.04
N LEU A 306 5.88 11.54 -4.11
CA LEU A 306 6.65 12.30 -5.09
C LEU A 306 8.06 12.54 -4.56
N PHE A 307 9.04 12.68 -5.45
CA PHE A 307 10.38 13.10 -5.11
C PHE A 307 10.66 14.47 -5.74
N LEU A 308 10.94 15.47 -4.89
CA LEU A 308 11.16 16.85 -5.34
C LEU A 308 10.03 17.38 -6.27
N ASP A 309 8.79 17.14 -5.86
CA ASP A 309 7.53 17.52 -6.55
C ASP A 309 7.26 16.82 -7.87
N LYS A 310 8.01 15.77 -8.20
CA LYS A 310 7.84 14.98 -9.42
C LYS A 310 7.61 13.52 -9.09
N LYS A 311 6.88 12.80 -9.97
CA LYS A 311 6.79 11.34 -9.89
C LYS A 311 8.23 10.79 -10.00
N ALA A 312 8.61 9.96 -9.05
CA ALA A 312 9.93 9.37 -9.00
C ALA A 312 10.19 8.60 -10.31
N SER A 313 11.31 8.92 -10.99
CA SER A 313 11.66 8.31 -12.27
C SER A 313 13.12 7.87 -12.26
N SER A 314 13.35 6.59 -12.53
CA SER A 314 14.69 6.01 -12.65
C SER A 314 15.44 6.45 -13.92
N SER A 315 14.72 6.95 -14.93
CA SER A 315 15.27 7.52 -16.16
C SER A 315 15.46 9.04 -16.12
N GLY A 316 15.00 9.70 -15.06
CA GLY A 316 15.15 11.14 -14.87
C GLY A 316 16.59 11.57 -14.56
N ALA A 317 16.93 12.83 -14.88
CA ALA A 317 18.22 13.41 -14.54
C ALA A 317 18.48 13.47 -13.02
N VAL A 318 17.42 13.59 -12.23
CA VAL A 318 17.46 13.54 -10.76
C VAL A 318 16.81 12.22 -10.33
N LYS A 319 17.66 11.25 -9.97
CA LYS A 319 17.22 9.91 -9.59
C LYS A 319 16.67 9.92 -8.15
N PRO A 320 15.55 9.24 -7.88
CA PRO A 320 15.11 9.02 -6.50
C PRO A 320 16.17 8.20 -5.75
N PRO A 321 16.43 8.51 -4.46
CA PRO A 321 17.38 7.76 -3.65
C PRO A 321 16.87 6.36 -3.33
N MET A 322 17.78 5.41 -3.15
CA MET A 322 17.43 4.14 -2.52
C MET A 322 17.26 4.33 -1.01
N ALA A 323 16.47 3.48 -0.35
CA ALA A 323 16.27 3.56 1.10
C ALA A 323 17.60 3.53 1.88
N LYS A 324 18.56 2.71 1.45
CA LYS A 324 19.91 2.65 2.05
C LYS A 324 20.68 3.97 1.93
N ASP A 325 20.46 4.73 0.86
CA ASP A 325 21.21 5.97 0.61
C ASP A 325 20.73 7.08 1.56
N LEU A 326 19.45 7.03 1.96
CA LEU A 326 18.87 7.94 2.95
C LEU A 326 19.49 7.75 4.34
N LEU A 327 19.95 6.54 4.66
CA LEU A 327 20.59 6.24 5.95
C LEU A 327 21.98 6.88 6.10
N ASN A 328 22.54 7.47 5.03
CA ASN A 328 23.76 8.29 5.12
C ASN A 328 23.49 9.69 5.69
N TYR A 329 22.22 10.08 5.87
CA TYR A 329 21.83 11.43 6.29
C TYR A 329 20.85 11.43 7.48
N TYR A 330 20.09 10.35 7.63
CA TYR A 330 18.97 10.24 8.57
C TYR A 330 19.05 8.92 9.34
N THR A 331 18.58 8.91 10.58
CA THR A 331 18.34 7.63 11.28
C THR A 331 17.05 6.98 10.76
N ALA A 332 16.91 5.66 10.97
CA ALA A 332 15.71 4.94 10.58
C ALA A 332 14.44 5.51 11.26
N GLU A 333 14.53 5.89 12.53
CA GLU A 333 13.41 6.46 13.31
C GLU A 333 13.02 7.85 12.82
N GLN A 334 13.98 8.68 12.40
CA GLN A 334 13.70 9.97 11.77
C GLN A 334 12.92 9.78 10.46
N LEU A 335 13.31 8.81 9.63
CA LEU A 335 12.60 8.48 8.40
C LEU A 335 11.20 7.90 8.66
N ARG A 336 11.05 6.99 9.63
CA ARG A 336 9.75 6.42 10.02
C ARG A 336 8.78 7.52 10.48
N ALA A 337 9.22 8.38 11.40
CA ALA A 337 8.42 9.50 11.89
C ALA A 337 8.01 10.45 10.75
N HIS A 338 8.94 10.76 9.85
CA HIS A 338 8.67 11.63 8.71
C HIS A 338 7.67 11.00 7.71
N PHE A 339 7.86 9.74 7.30
CA PHE A 339 6.95 9.08 6.37
C PHE A 339 5.56 8.84 6.96
N LEU A 340 5.46 8.53 8.25
CA LEU A 340 4.18 8.35 8.93
C LEU A 340 3.39 9.67 9.00
N SER A 341 4.08 10.81 9.05
CA SER A 341 3.46 12.15 9.00
C SER A 341 2.77 12.49 7.67
N PHE A 342 2.99 11.70 6.61
CA PHE A 342 2.40 11.99 5.31
C PHE A 342 0.95 11.56 5.24
N GLY A 343 0.10 12.48 4.78
CA GLY A 343 -1.31 12.24 4.46
C GLY A 343 -1.50 11.49 3.14
N LEU A 344 -0.77 10.39 2.90
CA LEU A 344 -0.86 9.59 1.67
C LEU A 344 -2.23 8.92 1.49
N GLY A 345 -3.05 8.84 2.54
CA GLY A 345 -4.46 8.44 2.42
C GLY A 345 -5.39 9.52 1.86
N ILE A 346 -4.89 10.74 1.70
CA ILE A 346 -5.67 11.92 1.27
C ILE A 346 -5.21 12.36 -0.13
N LYS A 347 -3.90 12.45 -0.35
CA LYS A 347 -3.31 12.94 -1.60
C LYS A 347 -1.85 12.51 -1.72
N SER A 348 -1.31 12.63 -2.93
CA SER A 348 0.14 12.51 -3.14
C SER A 348 0.91 13.57 -2.35
N VAL A 349 2.02 13.17 -1.73
CA VAL A 349 2.88 14.06 -0.93
C VAL A 349 4.30 14.00 -1.45
N SER A 350 5.03 15.11 -1.35
CA SER A 350 6.38 15.26 -1.88
C SER A 350 7.44 15.10 -0.80
N PHE A 351 8.33 14.12 -0.99
CA PHE A 351 9.52 13.90 -0.20
C PHE A 351 10.67 14.78 -0.70
N LYS A 352 11.21 15.61 0.19
CA LYS A 352 12.20 16.65 -0.12
C LYS A 352 13.39 16.64 0.85
N PRO A 353 14.22 15.60 0.82
CA PRO A 353 15.46 15.56 1.60
C PRO A 353 16.42 16.65 1.17
N LYS A 354 16.78 17.56 2.09
CA LYS A 354 17.69 18.68 1.80
C LYS A 354 19.04 18.24 1.23
N PRO A 355 19.72 17.17 1.71
CA PRO A 355 21.01 16.73 1.17
C PRO A 355 20.95 16.24 -0.28
N LEU A 356 19.76 15.94 -0.80
CA LEU A 356 19.56 15.41 -2.16
C LEU A 356 18.78 16.39 -3.05
N ASP A 357 18.51 17.61 -2.58
CA ASP A 357 17.90 18.66 -3.40
C ASP A 357 18.98 19.42 -4.20
N PRO A 358 19.04 19.26 -5.53
CA PRO A 358 20.05 19.94 -6.35
C PRO A 358 19.89 21.46 -6.37
N LYS A 359 18.73 22.01 -5.98
CA LYS A 359 18.54 23.46 -5.90
C LYS A 359 19.25 24.09 -4.71
N GLY A 360 19.62 23.30 -3.70
CA GLY A 360 20.17 23.79 -2.44
C GLY A 360 19.13 24.57 -1.63
N GLY A 361 18.98 24.24 -0.34
CA GLY A 361 18.02 24.90 0.53
C GLY A 361 18.66 25.89 1.51
N SER A 362 18.22 27.15 1.50
CA SER A 362 18.45 28.12 2.60
C SER A 362 17.55 27.87 3.82
N HIS A 363 16.67 26.87 3.74
CA HIS A 363 15.72 26.48 4.78
C HIS A 363 16.19 25.26 5.58
N GLY A 364 15.53 24.98 6.71
CA GLY A 364 15.72 23.74 7.47
C GLY A 364 15.38 22.51 6.63
N ASP A 365 15.96 21.36 6.96
CA ASP A 365 15.65 20.10 6.27
C ASP A 365 14.23 19.64 6.61
N PRO A 366 13.29 19.58 5.64
CA PRO A 366 11.92 19.16 5.90
C PRO A 366 11.81 17.74 6.49
N VAL A 367 12.76 16.86 6.15
CA VAL A 367 12.77 15.47 6.61
C VAL A 367 13.07 15.37 8.11
N LEU A 368 13.76 16.36 8.67
CA LEU A 368 14.10 16.38 10.10
C LEU A 368 12.99 16.97 10.97
N LYS A 369 11.87 17.46 10.42
CA LYS A 369 10.83 18.11 11.23
C LYS A 369 10.30 17.18 12.33
N GLU A 370 9.83 16.00 11.96
CA GLU A 370 9.35 14.99 12.89
C GLU A 370 10.51 14.28 13.61
N GLY A 371 11.65 14.10 12.94
CA GLY A 371 12.86 13.58 13.58
C GLY A 371 13.37 14.44 14.75
N ASN A 372 13.20 15.76 14.66
CA ASN A 372 13.58 16.71 15.71
C ASN A 372 12.64 16.67 16.93
N LEU A 373 11.38 16.23 16.76
CA LEU A 373 10.53 15.89 17.90
C LEU A 373 11.20 14.78 18.72
N LEU A 374 11.70 13.72 18.07
CA LEU A 374 12.41 12.63 18.75
C LEU A 374 13.70 13.13 19.40
N SER A 375 14.64 13.63 18.60
CA SER A 375 16.01 13.87 19.05
C SER A 375 16.17 15.07 19.97
N ASN A 376 15.25 16.05 19.93
CA ASN A 376 15.36 17.27 20.72
C ASN A 376 14.29 17.34 21.82
N VAL A 377 13.03 16.99 21.54
CA VAL A 377 11.93 17.23 22.48
C VAL A 377 11.68 16.00 23.35
N PHE A 378 11.55 14.82 22.71
CA PHE A 378 11.31 13.58 23.42
C PHE A 378 12.56 13.12 24.19
N ASN A 379 13.72 13.18 23.54
CA ASN A 379 15.00 12.94 24.18
C ASN A 379 15.24 13.87 25.38
N HIS A 380 14.91 15.16 25.26
CA HIS A 380 15.09 16.10 26.36
C HIS A 380 14.24 15.74 27.57
N VAL A 381 12.95 15.40 27.38
CA VAL A 381 12.09 15.05 28.51
C VAL A 381 12.53 13.74 29.16
N ALA A 382 12.84 12.70 28.38
CA ALA A 382 13.32 11.43 28.91
C ALA A 382 14.60 11.62 29.76
N ARG A 383 15.61 12.31 29.21
CA ARG A 383 16.85 12.61 29.93
C ARG A 383 16.61 13.44 31.19
N THR A 384 15.73 14.43 31.12
CA THR A 384 15.41 15.28 32.27
C THR A 384 14.73 14.49 33.39
N CYS A 385 13.82 13.58 33.06
CA CYS A 385 13.20 12.66 34.01
C CYS A 385 14.27 11.83 34.75
N PHE A 386 15.10 11.09 34.01
CA PHE A 386 16.11 10.20 34.58
C PHE A 386 17.20 10.94 35.39
N TYR A 387 17.79 12.01 34.84
CA TYR A 387 18.82 12.76 35.57
C TYR A 387 18.28 13.40 36.85
N THR A 388 17.04 13.89 36.83
CA THR A 388 16.48 14.58 38.00
C THR A 388 16.10 13.58 39.07
N ILE A 389 15.48 12.45 38.74
CA ILE A 389 15.14 11.43 39.75
C ILE A 389 16.39 10.75 40.33
N GLN A 390 17.44 10.54 39.52
CA GLN A 390 18.75 10.09 40.02
C GLN A 390 19.34 11.06 41.04
N LYS A 391 19.17 12.37 40.83
CA LYS A 391 19.70 13.40 41.72
C LYS A 391 18.92 13.54 43.02
N PHE A 392 17.58 13.48 42.96
CA PHE A 392 16.72 13.86 44.07
C PHE A 392 16.09 12.67 44.80
N ASN A 393 15.99 11.49 44.17
CA ASN A 393 15.38 10.31 44.77
C ASN A 393 16.17 9.02 44.49
N ASN A 394 17.50 9.15 44.28
CA ASN A 394 18.42 8.02 44.04
C ASN A 394 17.95 7.03 42.96
N GLY A 395 17.27 7.52 41.92
CA GLY A 395 16.80 6.66 40.83
C GLY A 395 15.57 5.80 41.15
N LYS A 396 14.91 6.02 42.30
CA LYS A 396 13.69 5.32 42.69
C LYS A 396 12.47 6.17 42.37
N LEU A 397 11.42 5.58 41.83
CA LEU A 397 10.15 6.27 41.63
C LEU A 397 9.39 6.30 42.96
N PRO A 398 8.97 7.48 43.48
CA PRO A 398 8.14 7.49 44.68
C PRO A 398 6.80 6.83 44.38
N VAL A 399 6.28 6.03 45.31
CA VAL A 399 4.98 5.38 45.16
C VAL A 399 3.87 6.35 45.61
N GLY A 400 2.86 6.51 44.77
CA GLY A 400 1.70 7.35 45.07
C GLY A 400 0.71 7.42 43.92
N GLU A 401 -0.40 8.11 44.13
CA GLU A 401 -1.46 8.24 43.14
C GLU A 401 -1.05 9.18 42.00
N ILE A 402 -1.24 8.72 40.77
CA ILE A 402 -1.08 9.57 39.59
C ILE A 402 -2.23 10.58 39.57
N SER A 403 -1.90 11.85 39.33
CA SER A 403 -2.88 12.93 39.26
C SER A 403 -4.01 12.60 38.28
N SER A 404 -5.26 12.75 38.72
CA SER A 404 -6.43 12.37 37.90
C SER A 404 -6.49 13.05 36.53
N ASP A 405 -6.00 14.28 36.41
CA ASP A 405 -5.95 15.00 35.14
C ASP A 405 -4.91 14.41 34.17
N ILE A 406 -3.81 13.84 34.71
CA ILE A 406 -2.77 13.17 33.92
C ILE A 406 -3.29 11.83 33.38
N LEU A 407 -4.00 11.05 34.22
CA LEU A 407 -4.66 9.81 33.79
C LEU A 407 -5.67 10.09 32.66
N LYS A 408 -6.51 11.12 32.81
CA LYS A 408 -7.48 11.52 31.78
C LYS A 408 -6.80 11.98 30.49
N GLU A 409 -5.70 12.73 30.56
CA GLU A 409 -4.97 13.16 29.36
C GLU A 409 -4.30 11.97 28.65
N ALA A 410 -3.73 11.03 29.41
CA ALA A 410 -3.16 9.79 28.89
C ALA A 410 -4.22 8.93 28.20
N GLU A 411 -5.33 8.64 28.89
CA GLU A 411 -6.46 7.88 28.36
C GLU A 411 -7.01 8.51 27.07
N LYS A 412 -7.25 9.83 27.09
CA LYS A 412 -7.72 10.54 25.91
C LYS A 412 -6.73 10.42 24.74
N THR A 413 -5.44 10.56 25.00
CA THR A 413 -4.38 10.46 23.98
C THR A 413 -4.32 9.05 23.41
N ILE A 414 -4.40 8.01 24.24
CA ILE A 414 -4.46 6.60 23.82
C ILE A 414 -5.67 6.38 22.90
N LEU A 415 -6.87 6.78 23.33
CA LEU A 415 -8.09 6.60 22.55
C LEU A 415 -8.08 7.39 21.23
N ASP A 416 -7.52 8.59 21.22
CA ASP A 416 -7.36 9.39 19.99
C ASP A 416 -6.34 8.75 19.04
N TYR A 417 -5.26 8.15 19.57
CA TYR A 417 -4.28 7.39 18.81
C TYR A 417 -4.91 6.17 18.16
N GLU A 418 -5.66 5.37 18.92
CA GLU A 418 -6.36 4.18 18.42
C GLU A 418 -7.34 4.54 17.31
N ARG A 419 -8.13 5.61 17.48
CA ARG A 419 -9.04 6.09 16.44
C ARG A 419 -8.30 6.50 15.17
N ALA A 420 -7.18 7.22 15.30
CA ALA A 420 -6.37 7.60 14.14
C ALA A 420 -5.78 6.37 13.42
N MET A 421 -5.29 5.37 14.16
CA MET A 421 -4.78 4.11 13.59
C MET A 421 -5.89 3.30 12.91
N TYR A 422 -7.04 3.14 13.55
CA TYR A 422 -8.21 2.43 13.02
C TYR A 422 -8.73 3.06 11.71
N ASN A 423 -8.71 4.39 11.63
CA ASN A 423 -9.11 5.15 10.45
C ASN A 423 -7.99 5.29 9.39
N TYR A 424 -6.81 4.71 9.64
CA TYR A 424 -5.62 4.84 8.79
C TYR A 424 -5.18 6.30 8.56
N GLU A 425 -5.44 7.16 9.55
CA GLU A 425 -5.08 8.57 9.61
C GLU A 425 -3.70 8.75 10.26
N PHE A 426 -2.71 7.98 9.81
CA PHE A 426 -1.37 7.90 10.42
C PHE A 426 -0.68 9.26 10.60
N HIS A 427 -0.91 10.20 9.69
CA HIS A 427 -0.40 11.56 9.80
C HIS A 427 -0.89 12.32 11.05
N GLN A 428 -2.07 11.99 11.57
CA GLN A 428 -2.60 12.57 12.81
C GLN A 428 -1.88 12.03 14.05
N VAL A 429 -1.37 10.80 14.00
CA VAL A 429 -0.60 10.20 15.10
C VAL A 429 0.62 11.05 15.43
N MET A 430 1.37 11.51 14.43
CA MET A 430 2.55 12.37 14.68
C MET A 430 2.17 13.72 15.29
N ASN A 431 1.05 14.32 14.87
CA ASN A 431 0.56 15.57 15.45
C ASN A 431 0.09 15.39 16.91
N LEU A 432 -0.60 14.28 17.18
CA LEU A 432 -1.06 13.91 18.51
C LEU A 432 0.13 13.72 19.46
N MET A 433 1.14 12.96 19.03
CA MET A 433 2.32 12.69 19.84
C MET A 433 3.22 13.91 20.03
N ASP A 434 3.33 14.80 19.03
CA ASP A 434 4.02 16.09 19.19
C ASP A 434 3.40 16.91 20.32
N ASN A 435 2.06 17.00 20.34
CA ASN A 435 1.34 17.71 21.39
C ASN A 435 1.53 17.06 22.77
N TYR A 436 1.36 15.74 22.86
CA TYR A 436 1.47 15.01 24.13
C TYR A 436 2.88 15.15 24.73
N ILE A 437 3.94 14.89 23.96
CA ILE A 437 5.34 14.97 24.42
C ILE A 437 5.72 16.39 24.83
N ARG A 438 5.24 17.42 24.11
CA ARG A 438 5.44 18.82 24.51
C ARG A 438 4.70 19.16 25.80
N ASN A 439 3.54 18.58 26.04
CA ASN A 439 2.80 18.78 27.29
C ASN A 439 3.54 18.19 28.49
N ILE A 440 4.23 17.05 28.34
CA ILE A 440 5.13 16.52 29.40
C ILE A 440 6.18 17.56 29.77
N ASN A 441 6.86 18.15 28.78
CA ASN A 441 7.88 19.19 29.00
C ASN A 441 7.31 20.44 29.70
N LYS A 442 6.09 20.87 29.31
CA LYS A 442 5.40 22.02 29.94
C LYS A 442 5.02 21.71 31.39
N TYR A 443 4.46 20.52 31.64
CA TYR A 443 4.09 20.05 32.97
C TYR A 443 5.33 20.02 33.88
N TRP A 444 6.40 19.40 33.40
CA TRP A 444 7.69 19.34 34.08
C TRP A 444 8.21 20.73 34.44
N SER A 445 8.31 21.62 33.45
CA SER A 445 8.84 22.98 33.66
C SER A 445 8.03 23.76 34.69
N LYS A 446 6.69 23.65 34.63
CA LYS A 446 5.77 24.30 35.55
C LYS A 446 5.97 23.78 36.98
N LYS A 447 5.86 22.47 37.18
CA LYS A 447 5.94 21.83 38.51
C LYS A 447 7.32 21.96 39.14
N PHE A 448 8.39 21.83 38.35
CA PHE A 448 9.74 22.03 38.86
C PHE A 448 9.99 23.49 39.27
N SER A 449 9.39 24.46 38.57
CA SER A 449 9.42 25.87 39.00
C SER A 449 8.62 26.10 40.28
N GLU A 450 7.47 25.46 40.41
CA GLU A 450 6.61 25.51 41.61
C GLU A 450 7.36 24.97 42.83
N TYR A 451 8.00 23.80 42.69
CA TYR A 451 8.92 23.24 43.70
C TYR A 451 9.99 24.25 44.13
N ARG A 452 10.71 24.87 43.18
CA ARG A 452 11.78 25.84 43.51
C ARG A 452 11.28 27.11 44.19
N GLN A 453 10.05 27.52 43.94
CA GLN A 453 9.46 28.72 44.53
C GLN A 453 8.95 28.47 45.94
N ASN A 454 8.37 27.30 46.18
CA ASN A 454 7.72 26.94 47.44
C ASN A 454 8.61 26.13 48.38
N ASP A 455 9.72 25.58 47.87
CA ASP A 455 10.63 24.66 48.58
C ASP A 455 9.89 23.45 49.19
N ASP A 456 8.91 22.93 48.46
CA ASP A 456 8.02 21.86 48.90
C ASP A 456 8.34 20.54 48.17
N GLU A 457 8.94 19.60 48.88
CA GLU A 457 9.31 18.28 48.35
C GLU A 457 8.12 17.47 47.84
N SER A 458 6.91 17.67 48.39
CA SER A 458 5.72 16.93 47.95
C SER A 458 5.37 17.22 46.48
N ILE A 459 5.66 18.44 46.00
CA ILE A 459 5.48 18.86 44.61
C ILE A 459 6.47 18.12 43.70
N LEU A 460 7.71 17.94 44.16
CA LEU A 460 8.74 17.24 43.41
C LEU A 460 8.44 15.74 43.31
N LEU A 461 7.96 15.12 44.40
CA LEU A 461 7.54 13.72 44.39
C LEU A 461 6.36 13.51 43.44
N GLN A 462 5.31 14.32 43.52
CA GLN A 462 4.17 14.23 42.59
C GLN A 462 4.59 14.46 41.13
N LEU A 463 5.53 15.39 40.88
CA LEU A 463 6.09 15.58 39.55
C LEU A 463 6.71 14.28 39.01
N PHE A 464 7.49 13.54 39.81
CA PHE A 464 8.06 12.29 39.34
C PHE A 464 6.99 11.24 39.03
N ILE A 465 6.01 11.06 39.93
CA ILE A 465 4.88 10.13 39.75
C ILE A 465 4.20 10.38 38.40
N ASP A 466 3.78 11.63 38.19
CA ASP A 466 3.04 12.01 36.99
C ASP A 466 3.90 11.93 35.73
N ALA A 467 5.12 12.47 35.77
CA ALA A 467 5.98 12.56 34.60
C ALA A 467 6.46 11.20 34.10
N PHE A 468 6.72 10.24 34.98
CA PHE A 468 7.09 8.88 34.57
C PHE A 468 5.90 8.10 34.00
N HIS A 469 4.68 8.33 34.51
CA HIS A 469 3.49 7.78 33.85
C HIS A 469 3.27 8.39 32.46
N MET A 470 3.42 9.72 32.31
CA MET A 470 3.35 10.36 30.99
C MET A 470 4.45 9.85 30.04
N LEU A 471 5.67 9.66 30.56
CA LEU A 471 6.80 9.13 29.79
C LEU A 471 6.53 7.71 29.31
N ARG A 472 5.94 6.86 30.16
CA ARG A 472 5.49 5.51 29.79
C ARG A 472 4.49 5.55 28.63
N THR A 473 3.44 6.35 28.78
CA THR A 473 2.40 6.48 27.73
C THR A 473 3.01 6.97 26.42
N ALA A 474 3.89 7.97 26.46
CA ALA A 474 4.61 8.43 25.28
C ALA A 474 5.51 7.36 24.66
N ALA A 475 6.23 6.59 25.47
CA ALA A 475 7.11 5.53 25.01
C ALA A 475 6.33 4.43 24.29
N VAL A 476 5.24 3.92 24.88
CA VAL A 476 4.41 2.87 24.27
C VAL A 476 3.80 3.34 22.95
N LEU A 477 3.21 4.54 22.91
CA LEU A 477 2.59 5.07 21.69
C LEU A 477 3.61 5.41 20.58
N MET A 478 4.85 5.73 20.94
CA MET A 478 5.93 6.00 19.99
C MET A 478 6.71 4.75 19.58
N HIS A 479 6.58 3.61 20.25
CA HIS A 479 7.34 2.39 19.95
C HIS A 479 7.18 1.90 18.50
N PRO A 480 5.96 1.89 17.91
CA PRO A 480 5.80 1.56 16.49
C PRO A 480 6.53 2.53 15.53
N ILE A 481 7.01 3.68 15.99
CA ILE A 481 7.60 4.74 15.17
C ILE A 481 9.11 4.85 15.43
N ALA A 482 9.50 4.84 16.70
CA ALA A 482 10.85 4.98 17.21
C ALA A 482 11.17 3.87 18.23
N PRO A 483 11.27 2.60 17.77
CA PRO A 483 11.45 1.45 18.65
C PRO A 483 12.79 1.47 19.40
N LYS A 484 13.91 1.86 18.76
CA LYS A 484 15.23 1.83 19.39
C LYS A 484 15.27 2.75 20.60
N GLY A 485 14.79 3.99 20.46
CA GLY A 485 14.84 4.94 21.56
C GLY A 485 13.83 4.66 22.66
N THR A 486 12.67 4.08 22.33
CA THR A 486 11.65 3.70 23.32
C THR A 486 12.03 2.41 24.06
N GLU A 487 12.64 1.43 23.39
CA GLU A 487 13.25 0.26 24.02
C GLU A 487 14.39 0.65 24.96
N MET A 488 15.19 1.65 24.60
CA MET A 488 16.20 2.19 25.50
C MET A 488 15.56 2.86 26.73
N ILE A 489 14.44 3.58 26.59
CA ILE A 489 13.69 4.09 27.75
C ILE A 489 13.28 2.93 28.66
N LEU A 490 12.72 1.85 28.10
CA LEU A 490 12.33 0.66 28.85
C LEU A 490 13.51 -0.01 29.56
N GLU A 491 14.66 -0.12 28.88
CA GLU A 491 15.90 -0.63 29.49
C GLU A 491 16.31 0.20 30.71
N TYR A 492 16.23 1.53 30.62
CA TYR A 492 16.57 2.41 31.75
C TYR A 492 15.51 2.43 32.85
N LEU A 493 14.24 2.15 32.54
CA LEU A 493 13.21 1.87 33.54
C LEU A 493 13.49 0.57 34.30
N ASN A 494 14.34 -0.32 33.78
CA ASN A 494 14.79 -1.56 34.43
C ASN A 494 13.65 -2.52 34.80
N LEU A 495 12.67 -2.68 33.90
CA LEU A 495 11.49 -3.54 34.12
C LEU A 495 11.77 -4.99 33.69
N GLU A 496 11.38 -5.97 34.51
CA GLU A 496 11.66 -7.40 34.23
C GLU A 496 10.78 -7.98 33.10
N GLN A 497 9.55 -7.46 32.95
CA GLN A 497 8.55 -7.96 31.99
C GLN A 497 8.44 -7.02 30.79
N ALA A 498 9.55 -6.88 30.05
CA ALA A 498 9.66 -5.93 28.94
C ALA A 498 8.61 -6.14 27.84
N ASP A 499 8.20 -7.39 27.58
CA ASP A 499 7.19 -7.69 26.56
C ASP A 499 5.78 -7.19 26.96
N GLU A 500 5.45 -7.22 28.26
CA GLU A 500 4.15 -6.75 28.75
C GLU A 500 4.03 -5.23 28.71
N PHE A 501 5.16 -4.50 28.75
CA PHE A 501 5.18 -3.04 28.65
C PHE A 501 4.59 -2.53 27.34
N TRP A 502 4.74 -3.31 26.26
CA TRP A 502 4.22 -3.00 24.92
C TRP A 502 2.83 -3.60 24.65
N ASP A 503 2.29 -4.40 25.56
CA ASP A 503 1.00 -5.07 25.36
C ASP A 503 -0.15 -4.05 25.38
N TRP A 504 -0.90 -4.02 24.29
CA TRP A 504 -2.03 -3.13 24.12
C TRP A 504 -3.18 -3.45 25.08
N ASN A 505 -3.30 -4.68 25.58
CA ASN A 505 -4.27 -5.04 26.62
C ASN A 505 -3.98 -4.35 27.96
N ARG A 506 -2.73 -3.92 28.16
CA ARG A 506 -2.25 -3.21 29.34
C ARG A 506 -2.02 -1.72 29.05
N ILE A 507 -2.61 -1.17 27.98
CA ILE A 507 -2.33 0.21 27.55
C ILE A 507 -2.80 1.26 28.57
N PHE A 508 -3.80 0.96 29.40
CA PHE A 508 -4.30 1.86 30.45
C PHE A 508 -3.66 1.64 31.83
N ASP A 509 -2.81 0.62 31.96
CA ASP A 509 -2.09 0.36 33.20
C ASP A 509 -1.14 1.50 33.53
N THR A 510 -0.90 1.67 34.82
CA THR A 510 0.04 2.66 35.35
C THR A 510 1.48 2.19 35.19
N ILE A 511 2.44 3.10 35.41
CA ILE A 511 3.86 2.72 35.36
C ILE A 511 4.23 1.72 36.48
N TYR A 512 3.50 1.70 37.59
CA TYR A 512 3.76 0.79 38.72
C TYR A 512 3.33 -0.64 38.43
N ASP A 513 2.33 -0.85 37.59
CA ASP A 513 1.81 -2.19 37.28
C ASP A 513 2.82 -3.06 36.51
N PHE A 514 3.92 -2.46 36.06
CA PHE A 514 5.04 -3.15 35.41
C PHE A 514 6.25 -3.36 36.34
N MET A 515 6.13 -2.97 37.62
CA MET A 515 7.15 -3.18 38.65
C MET A 515 6.70 -4.30 39.59
N GLU A 516 7.57 -5.28 39.87
CA GLU A 516 7.24 -6.35 40.81
C GLU A 516 7.03 -5.81 42.24
N ASN A 517 7.92 -4.90 42.67
CA ASN A 517 7.79 -4.18 43.93
C ASN A 517 8.11 -2.69 43.74
N PRO A 518 7.10 -1.83 43.50
CA PRO A 518 7.29 -0.39 43.27
C PRO A 518 8.12 0.34 44.33
N GLU A 519 8.04 -0.07 45.60
CA GLU A 519 8.76 0.56 46.72
C GLU A 519 10.27 0.27 46.69
N GLU A 520 10.65 -0.88 46.13
CA GLU A 520 12.05 -1.32 46.07
C GLU A 520 12.68 -1.08 44.69
N HIS A 521 11.85 -0.86 43.67
CA HIS A 521 12.26 -0.70 42.28
C HIS A 521 13.24 0.45 42.07
N GLU A 522 14.35 0.16 41.41
CA GLU A 522 15.39 1.13 41.09
C GLU A 522 15.63 1.16 39.58
N PHE A 523 15.60 2.37 39.01
CA PHE A 523 15.94 2.60 37.61
C PHE A 523 17.43 2.40 37.37
N LYS A 524 17.78 1.98 36.16
CA LYS A 524 19.18 1.92 35.73
C LYS A 524 19.76 3.34 35.74
N TYR A 525 21.00 3.49 36.23
CA TYR A 525 21.68 4.77 36.25
C TYR A 525 21.96 5.28 34.83
N LEU A 526 21.40 6.44 34.45
CA LEU A 526 21.68 7.12 33.18
C LEU A 526 22.99 7.90 33.24
N GLU A 527 23.94 7.51 32.39
CA GLU A 527 25.24 8.15 32.28
C GLU A 527 25.15 9.54 31.61
N PRO A 528 26.11 10.44 31.90
CA PRO A 528 26.17 11.73 31.22
C PRO A 528 26.30 11.58 29.70
N ARG A 529 25.56 12.41 28.96
CA ARG A 529 25.58 12.52 27.48
C ARG A 529 24.99 11.32 26.73
N VAL A 530 24.29 10.43 27.42
CA VAL A 530 23.47 9.39 26.78
C VAL A 530 22.20 10.03 26.20
N ASP A 531 21.94 9.79 24.92
CA ASP A 531 20.73 10.20 24.21
C ASP A 531 19.88 8.97 23.88
N PHE A 532 18.60 9.00 24.25
CA PHE A 532 17.63 7.94 23.89
C PHE A 532 17.30 7.97 22.40
N PHE A 533 17.25 9.17 21.82
CA PHE A 533 16.98 9.37 20.39
C PHE A 533 18.15 10.13 19.77
N GLU A 534 19.18 9.39 19.37
CA GLU A 534 20.39 9.97 18.77
C GLU A 534 20.09 10.60 17.41
N LYS A 535 20.80 11.70 17.13
CA LYS A 535 20.84 12.27 15.77
C LYS A 535 21.75 11.43 14.89
N HIS A 536 21.50 11.45 13.59
CA HIS A 536 22.45 10.87 12.65
C HIS A 536 23.81 11.60 12.78
N PRO A 537 24.97 10.92 12.73
CA PRO A 537 26.28 11.55 12.89
C PRO A 537 26.54 12.76 11.99
N GLY A 538 25.99 12.75 10.77
CA GLY A 538 26.07 13.86 9.81
C GLY A 538 25.22 15.10 10.16
N GLN A 539 24.56 15.12 11.32
CA GLN A 539 23.72 16.23 11.80
C GLN A 539 24.37 17.02 12.95
N TYR A 540 25.57 16.61 13.40
CA TYR A 540 26.34 17.30 14.43
C TYR A 540 27.26 18.39 13.86
#